data_AF-A0A934YWS5-F1
#
_entry.id   AF-A0A934YWS5-F1
#
_cell.length_a   1.000
_cell.length_b   1.000
_cell.length_c   1.000
_cell.angle_alpha   90.00
_cell.angle_beta   90.00
_cell.angle_gamma   90.00
#
_symmetry.space_group_name_H-M   'P 1'
#
loop_
_entity.id
_entity.type
_entity.pdbx_description
1 polymer ?
#
loop_
_entity_poly.entity_id
_entity_poly.type
_entity_poly.pdbx_seq_one_letter_code
_entity_poly.pdbx_strand_id
1 'polypeptide(L)'
;MISRIFTIACLFAMSFPMQAQWMQVGDSANSNINVMKEYNGTLYFGGNMTRFNGQQTYGSMTYNGTTFGYHSTLIGGNGFSCLEEYNGNLYGGGGMAQSGLSGTVLWGGGSWQAGPIATNNVVNVNAMLAWNDQLIIGGGFTTPAPFIMQYNGTTSSVMGAGFDAGVLALATYDGRSIRGRLFHAER
;
A
#
# COMPACT_ATOMS: atom_id res chain seq x y z
N MET A 1 25.65 -7.99 -67.61
CA MET A 1 24.60 -8.93 -67.13
C MET A 1 25.25 -9.83 -66.07
N ILE A 2 25.14 -9.44 -64.79
CA ILE A 2 24.45 -10.17 -63.71
C ILE A 2 25.03 -11.57 -63.42
N SER A 3 25.75 -11.72 -62.29
CA SER A 3 25.63 -12.90 -61.43
C SER A 3 26.15 -12.62 -60.00
N ARG A 4 25.26 -11.96 -59.26
CA ARG A 4 24.99 -12.01 -57.80
C ARG A 4 26.07 -12.59 -56.85
N ILE A 5 26.72 -11.67 -56.14
CA ILE A 5 27.33 -11.89 -54.83
C ILE A 5 26.19 -12.04 -53.81
N PHE A 6 25.98 -13.26 -53.28
CA PHE A 6 25.13 -13.48 -52.11
C PHE A 6 26.03 -13.43 -50.86
N THR A 7 26.23 -12.23 -50.31
CA THR A 7 26.73 -12.10 -48.95
C THR A 7 25.58 -12.42 -48.00
N ILE A 8 25.52 -13.66 -47.50
CA ILE A 8 24.65 -14.01 -46.39
C ILE A 8 25.24 -13.31 -45.15
N ALA A 9 24.72 -12.13 -44.84
CA ALA A 9 24.91 -11.54 -43.52
C ALA A 9 24.07 -12.36 -42.54
N CYS A 10 24.70 -13.33 -41.88
CA CYS A 10 24.13 -13.95 -40.69
C CYS A 10 24.00 -12.87 -39.60
N LEU A 11 22.81 -12.27 -39.50
CA LEU A 11 22.43 -11.48 -38.35
C LEU A 11 22.19 -12.47 -37.21
N PHE A 12 23.23 -12.73 -36.41
CA PHE A 12 23.11 -13.50 -35.18
C PHE A 12 22.38 -12.60 -34.18
N ALA A 13 21.05 -12.72 -34.12
CA ALA A 13 20.29 -12.15 -33.02
C ALA A 13 20.71 -12.89 -31.75
N MET A 14 21.65 -12.33 -31.00
CA MET A 14 21.92 -12.76 -29.64
C MET A 14 20.65 -12.49 -28.84
N SER A 15 19.80 -13.50 -28.67
CA SER A 15 18.77 -13.48 -27.66
C SER A 15 19.48 -13.58 -26.32
N PHE A 16 19.78 -12.43 -25.70
CA PHE A 16 20.10 -12.44 -24.29
C PHE A 16 18.87 -12.96 -23.56
N PRO A 17 18.94 -14.06 -22.80
CA PRO A 17 17.87 -14.37 -21.89
C PRO A 17 17.75 -13.18 -20.95
N MET A 18 16.63 -12.45 -21.00
CA MET A 18 16.30 -11.49 -19.96
C MET A 18 16.08 -12.29 -18.68
N GLN A 19 17.15 -12.46 -17.93
CA GLN A 19 17.06 -13.00 -16.59
C GLN A 19 16.64 -11.84 -15.68
N ALA A 20 15.60 -12.08 -14.87
CA ALA A 20 15.28 -11.14 -13.80
C ALA A 20 16.49 -11.06 -12.87
N GLN A 21 17.07 -9.87 -12.76
CA GLN A 21 18.14 -9.57 -11.81
C GLN A 21 17.62 -8.56 -10.79
N TRP A 22 17.90 -8.81 -9.52
CA TRP A 22 17.65 -7.84 -8.47
C TRP A 22 18.70 -6.73 -8.59
N MET A 23 18.22 -5.50 -8.69
CA MET A 23 19.06 -4.30 -8.67
C MET A 23 18.75 -3.52 -7.40
N GLN A 24 19.80 -3.07 -6.71
CA GLN A 24 19.64 -2.22 -5.56
C GLN A 24 19.20 -0.83 -6.03
N VAL A 25 18.05 -0.37 -5.52
CA VAL A 25 17.45 0.92 -5.90
C VAL A 25 17.67 2.00 -4.84
N GLY A 26 17.95 1.63 -3.59
CA GLY A 26 18.24 2.54 -2.48
C GLY A 26 18.97 1.85 -1.32
N ASP A 27 19.39 2.66 -0.36
CA ASP A 27 20.11 2.30 0.87
C ASP A 27 19.23 2.44 2.13
N SER A 28 19.83 2.13 3.29
CA SER A 28 19.23 1.86 4.60
C SER A 28 18.06 2.78 5.02
N ALA A 29 16.85 2.20 4.99
CA ALA A 29 15.79 2.64 5.88
C ALA A 29 16.24 2.41 7.33
N ASN A 30 16.03 3.39 8.21
CA ASN A 30 16.40 3.25 9.62
C ASN A 30 15.37 2.45 10.45
N SER A 31 14.30 1.98 9.80
CA SER A 31 13.24 1.16 10.37
C SER A 31 12.51 0.44 9.24
N ASN A 32 11.51 -0.36 9.58
CA ASN A 32 10.79 -1.18 8.62
C ASN A 32 9.94 -0.32 7.66
N ILE A 33 10.03 -0.68 6.39
CA ILE A 33 9.00 -0.40 5.39
C ILE A 33 8.00 -1.56 5.47
N ASN A 34 6.78 -1.26 5.90
CA ASN A 34 5.77 -2.30 6.17
C ASN A 34 4.84 -2.53 4.98
N VAL A 35 4.67 -1.53 4.12
CA VAL A 35 3.73 -1.60 3.00
C VAL A 35 4.25 -0.85 1.78
N MET A 36 3.91 -1.38 0.59
CA MET A 36 4.12 -0.73 -0.69
C MET A 36 2.84 -0.82 -1.52
N LYS A 37 2.49 0.26 -2.24
CA LYS A 37 1.32 0.31 -3.13
C LYS A 37 1.60 1.23 -4.31
N GLU A 38 1.34 0.76 -5.52
CA GLU A 38 1.33 1.64 -6.69
C GLU A 38 0.05 2.48 -6.69
N TYR A 39 0.18 3.78 -6.94
CA TYR A 39 -0.92 4.71 -7.09
C TYR A 39 -0.52 5.80 -8.09
N ASN A 40 -1.35 6.01 -9.12
CA ASN A 40 -1.09 6.97 -10.21
C ASN A 40 0.32 6.85 -10.82
N GLY A 41 0.79 5.61 -11.07
CA GLY A 41 2.11 5.35 -11.66
C GLY A 41 3.30 5.65 -10.75
N THR A 42 3.06 5.90 -9.46
CA THR A 42 4.10 6.11 -8.44
C THR A 42 4.00 5.03 -7.37
N LEU A 43 5.13 4.46 -6.96
CA LEU A 43 5.18 3.50 -5.87
C LEU A 43 5.24 4.24 -4.54
N TYR A 44 4.24 4.06 -3.69
CA TYR A 44 4.18 4.58 -2.34
C TYR A 44 4.71 3.55 -1.36
N PHE A 45 5.52 4.00 -0.41
CA PHE A 45 6.06 3.22 0.69
C PHE A 45 5.50 3.77 1.99
N GLY A 46 5.12 2.88 2.90
CA GLY A 46 4.64 3.23 4.24
C GLY A 46 5.28 2.33 5.30
N GLY A 47 5.53 2.89 6.48
CA GLY A 47 6.09 2.15 7.60
C GLY A 47 6.47 3.05 8.77
N ASN A 48 7.46 2.61 9.54
CA ASN A 48 7.94 3.30 10.76
C ASN A 48 9.27 4.01 10.54
N MET A 49 9.70 4.14 9.29
CA MET A 49 10.94 4.79 8.93
C MET A 49 10.86 6.30 9.12
N THR A 50 11.85 6.85 9.82
CA THR A 50 12.07 8.29 9.95
C THR A 50 13.22 8.77 9.08
N ARG A 51 14.01 7.86 8.49
CA ARG A 51 15.04 8.18 7.51
C ARG A 51 15.16 7.10 6.42
N PHE A 52 15.48 7.54 5.22
CA PHE A 52 15.82 6.70 4.06
C PHE A 52 16.87 7.43 3.21
N ASN A 53 17.94 6.75 2.77
CA ASN A 53 19.06 7.37 2.05
C ASN A 53 19.63 8.63 2.74
N GLY A 54 19.67 8.62 4.07
CA GLY A 54 20.10 9.77 4.87
C GLY A 54 19.13 10.95 4.89
N GLN A 55 18.03 10.92 4.13
CA GLN A 55 16.99 11.94 4.12
C GLN A 55 15.91 11.64 5.15
N GLN A 56 15.29 12.68 5.70
CA GLN A 56 14.16 12.53 6.63
C GLN A 56 12.95 11.97 5.88
N THR A 57 12.33 10.94 6.44
CA THR A 57 11.02 10.43 6.06
C THR A 57 10.05 10.64 7.21
N TYR A 58 8.76 10.67 6.91
CA TYR A 58 7.71 10.82 7.91
C TYR A 58 6.78 9.61 7.90
N GLY A 59 7.38 8.42 7.97
CA GLY A 59 6.67 7.14 7.85
C GLY A 59 6.17 6.83 6.44
N SER A 60 6.40 7.70 5.45
CA SER A 60 6.10 7.44 4.05
C SER A 60 7.04 8.16 3.08
N MET A 61 7.14 7.61 1.88
CA MET A 61 7.89 8.17 0.74
C MET A 61 7.32 7.61 -0.57
N THR A 62 7.80 8.11 -1.70
CA THR A 62 7.42 7.69 -3.05
C THR A 62 8.63 7.32 -3.90
N TYR A 63 8.42 6.55 -4.95
CA TYR A 63 9.39 6.27 -6.00
C TYR A 63 8.71 6.25 -7.37
N ASN A 64 9.24 6.99 -8.33
CA ASN A 64 8.67 7.15 -9.67
C ASN A 64 9.33 6.26 -10.75
N GLY A 65 10.14 5.27 -10.33
CA GLY A 65 10.96 4.46 -11.26
C GLY A 65 12.36 5.00 -11.51
N THR A 66 12.68 6.22 -11.04
CA THR A 66 14.01 6.82 -11.16
C THR A 66 14.50 7.48 -9.88
N THR A 67 13.63 8.23 -9.19
CA THR A 67 13.97 9.01 -8.00
C THR A 67 12.99 8.76 -6.87
N PHE A 68 13.48 8.87 -5.63
CA PHE A 68 12.64 8.88 -4.44
C PHE A 68 12.12 10.29 -4.15
N GLY A 69 10.86 10.38 -3.77
CA GLY A 69 10.23 11.58 -3.23
C GLY A 69 9.94 11.41 -1.73
N TYR A 70 10.25 12.43 -0.95
CA TYR A 70 10.06 12.42 0.52
C TYR A 70 8.90 13.34 0.89
N HIS A 71 7.91 12.81 1.60
CA HIS A 71 6.83 13.64 2.14
C HIS A 71 7.37 14.55 3.26
N SER A 72 6.67 15.66 3.53
CA SER A 72 7.10 16.69 4.50
C SER A 72 6.27 16.73 5.79
N THR A 73 5.22 15.90 5.89
CA THR A 73 4.27 15.92 7.02
C THR A 73 4.46 14.69 7.88
N LEU A 74 4.71 14.89 9.18
CA LEU A 74 4.75 13.82 10.17
C LEU A 74 3.41 13.11 10.25
N ILE A 75 3.42 11.80 10.03
CA ILE A 75 2.33 10.92 10.44
C ILE A 75 2.64 10.47 11.86
N GLY A 76 1.82 10.91 12.81
CA GLY A 76 2.00 10.53 14.21
C GLY A 76 1.83 9.02 14.42
N GLY A 77 2.34 8.51 15.53
CA GLY A 77 2.15 7.11 15.95
C GLY A 77 3.11 6.10 15.30
N ASN A 78 2.66 4.85 15.17
CA ASN A 78 3.41 3.69 14.72
C ASN A 78 3.23 3.40 13.21
N GLY A 79 3.08 4.44 12.40
CA GLY A 79 3.15 4.37 10.93
C GLY A 79 2.08 3.50 10.25
N PHE A 80 2.36 3.13 8.99
CA PHE A 80 1.44 2.35 8.15
C PHE A 80 1.58 0.85 8.36
N SER A 81 0.44 0.17 8.25
CA SER A 81 0.31 -1.29 8.11
C SER A 81 -0.31 -1.68 6.78
N CYS A 82 -1.11 -0.79 6.17
CA CYS A 82 -1.74 -1.01 4.88
C CYS A 82 -1.91 0.30 4.09
N LEU A 83 -2.03 0.17 2.77
CA LEU A 83 -2.32 1.22 1.80
C LEU A 83 -3.30 0.64 0.78
N GLU A 84 -4.35 1.39 0.43
CA GLU A 84 -5.33 0.95 -0.55
C GLU A 84 -5.90 2.12 -1.34
N GLU A 85 -6.04 1.92 -2.66
CA GLU A 85 -6.70 2.88 -3.54
C GLU A 85 -8.20 2.65 -3.55
N TYR A 86 -8.98 3.72 -3.37
CA TYR A 86 -10.43 3.67 -3.43
C TYR A 86 -10.97 5.00 -3.98
N ASN A 87 -11.92 4.93 -4.94
CA ASN A 87 -12.50 6.11 -5.60
C ASN A 87 -11.45 7.14 -6.08
N GLY A 88 -10.35 6.65 -6.66
CA GLY A 88 -9.27 7.49 -7.17
C GLY A 88 -8.47 8.23 -6.09
N ASN A 89 -8.56 7.81 -4.83
CA ASN A 89 -7.76 8.34 -3.73
C ASN A 89 -6.98 7.22 -3.05
N LEU A 90 -5.81 7.54 -2.51
CA LEU A 90 -5.01 6.61 -1.72
C LEU A 90 -5.30 6.77 -0.23
N TYR A 91 -5.73 5.68 0.40
CA TYR A 91 -5.98 5.59 1.83
C TYR A 91 -4.84 4.81 2.50
N GLY A 92 -4.55 5.17 3.73
CA GLY A 92 -3.61 4.44 4.58
C GLY A 92 -4.23 4.05 5.90
N GLY A 93 -3.84 2.89 6.40
CA GLY A 93 -4.23 2.39 7.71
C GLY A 93 -3.02 1.92 8.52
N GLY A 94 -3.09 2.07 9.83
CA GLY A 94 -2.03 1.61 10.73
C GLY A 94 -2.18 2.16 12.13
N GLY A 95 -1.07 2.26 12.85
CA GLY A 95 -1.02 2.86 14.18
C GLY A 95 -0.86 4.38 14.15
N MET A 96 -1.51 5.03 13.19
CA MET A 96 -1.27 6.43 12.84
C MET A 96 -2.18 7.41 13.57
N ALA A 97 -1.72 8.65 13.77
CA ALA A 97 -2.51 9.74 14.33
C ALA A 97 -2.29 11.03 13.53
N GLN A 98 -3.38 11.56 12.94
CA GLN A 98 -3.36 12.77 12.13
C GLN A 98 -4.53 13.68 12.51
N SER A 99 -4.25 14.94 12.84
CA SER A 99 -5.26 15.92 13.29
C SER A 99 -6.17 15.43 14.42
N GLY A 100 -5.62 14.62 15.33
CA GLY A 100 -6.36 14.03 16.46
C GLY A 100 -7.21 12.80 16.10
N LEU A 101 -7.25 12.38 14.83
CA LEU A 101 -7.92 11.16 14.39
C LEU A 101 -6.91 10.03 14.24
N SER A 102 -7.25 8.88 14.82
CA SER A 102 -6.38 7.70 14.82
C SER A 102 -6.81 6.65 13.79
N GLY A 103 -5.82 6.00 13.19
CA GLY A 103 -5.94 4.73 12.48
C GLY A 103 -6.15 4.81 10.97
N THR A 104 -6.61 5.93 10.42
CA THR A 104 -6.69 6.11 8.96
C THR A 104 -6.20 7.47 8.50
N VAL A 105 -5.63 7.52 7.29
CA VAL A 105 -5.26 8.74 6.57
C VAL A 105 -5.70 8.69 5.12
N LEU A 106 -5.76 9.86 4.51
CA LEU A 106 -6.07 10.07 3.09
C LEU A 106 -4.95 10.88 2.45
N TRP A 107 -4.49 10.47 1.27
CA TRP A 107 -3.53 11.23 0.48
C TRP A 107 -4.22 12.37 -0.28
N GLY A 108 -3.97 13.62 0.14
CA GLY A 108 -4.57 14.82 -0.46
C GLY A 108 -3.79 15.41 -1.63
N GLY A 109 -2.92 14.66 -2.33
CA GLY A 109 -2.15 15.16 -3.47
C GLY A 109 -0.94 16.04 -3.12
N GLY A 110 -0.54 16.08 -1.84
CA GLY A 110 0.66 16.81 -1.39
C GLY A 110 1.03 16.50 0.05
N SER A 111 0.03 16.24 0.91
CA SER A 111 0.22 15.77 2.27
C SER A 111 -0.81 14.72 2.67
N TRP A 112 -0.47 13.93 3.69
CA TRP A 112 -1.41 13.04 4.34
C TRP A 112 -2.34 13.84 5.25
N GLN A 113 -3.63 13.58 5.10
CA GLN A 113 -4.71 14.16 5.89
C GLN A 113 -5.34 13.10 6.77
N ALA A 114 -6.09 13.54 7.77
CA ALA A 114 -6.88 12.62 8.57
C ALA A 114 -7.87 11.87 7.66
N GLY A 115 -7.94 10.54 7.83
CA GLY A 115 -8.81 9.71 7.03
C GLY A 115 -10.28 9.84 7.47
N PRO A 116 -11.21 9.22 6.72
CA PRO A 116 -12.63 9.34 6.98
C PRO A 116 -13.09 8.61 8.26
N ILE A 117 -12.21 7.82 8.87
CA ILE A 117 -12.55 6.92 9.98
C ILE A 117 -11.55 7.08 11.11
N ALA A 118 -12.06 7.43 12.28
CA ALA A 118 -11.32 7.44 13.52
C ALA A 118 -11.58 6.15 14.32
N THR A 119 -10.52 5.57 14.83
CA THR A 119 -10.54 4.31 15.61
C THR A 119 -9.98 4.55 17.01
N ASN A 120 -10.29 3.65 17.95
CA ASN A 120 -10.08 3.88 19.39
C ASN A 120 -8.79 3.28 19.99
N ASN A 121 -7.97 2.52 19.26
CA ASN A 121 -6.78 1.86 19.80
C ASN A 121 -5.49 2.52 19.23
N VAL A 122 -4.30 1.94 19.45
CA VAL A 122 -3.02 2.46 18.91
C VAL A 122 -2.49 1.59 17.76
N VAL A 123 -2.98 0.36 17.61
CA VAL A 123 -2.66 -0.54 16.48
C VAL A 123 -3.97 -0.87 15.78
N ASN A 124 -4.43 0.06 14.95
CA ASN A 124 -5.84 0.12 14.62
C ASN A 124 -6.20 -0.61 13.36
N VAL A 125 -5.59 -0.26 12.24
CA VAL A 125 -6.02 -0.78 10.94
C VAL A 125 -4.89 -1.61 10.35
N ASN A 126 -5.12 -2.92 10.24
CA ASN A 126 -4.14 -3.86 9.70
C ASN A 126 -4.32 -4.06 8.19
N ALA A 127 -5.55 -3.92 7.69
CA ALA A 127 -5.87 -4.21 6.31
C ALA A 127 -6.94 -3.26 5.77
N MET A 128 -6.81 -2.90 4.50
CA MET A 128 -7.79 -2.18 3.71
C MET A 128 -7.99 -2.93 2.39
N LEU A 129 -9.21 -2.92 1.86
CA LEU A 129 -9.54 -3.55 0.58
C LEU A 129 -10.66 -2.77 -0.12
N ALA A 130 -10.40 -2.29 -1.33
CA ALA A 130 -11.46 -1.77 -2.18
C ALA A 130 -12.21 -2.91 -2.87
N TRP A 131 -13.51 -3.01 -2.63
CA TRP A 131 -14.36 -4.04 -3.22
C TRP A 131 -15.82 -3.59 -3.30
N ASN A 132 -16.44 -3.79 -4.48
CA ASN A 132 -17.86 -3.50 -4.72
C ASN A 132 -18.27 -2.07 -4.30
N ASP A 133 -17.52 -1.07 -4.80
CA ASP A 133 -17.69 0.35 -4.50
C ASP A 133 -17.61 0.70 -3.00
N GLN A 134 -16.98 -0.15 -2.19
CA GLN A 134 -16.70 0.08 -0.78
C GLN A 134 -15.21 -0.03 -0.49
N LEU A 135 -14.72 0.76 0.46
CA LEU A 135 -13.46 0.52 1.15
C LEU A 135 -13.75 -0.28 2.42
N ILE A 136 -13.34 -1.53 2.44
CA ILE A 136 -13.41 -2.42 3.60
C ILE A 136 -12.18 -2.16 4.46
N ILE A 137 -12.38 -1.95 5.76
CA ILE A 137 -11.33 -1.63 6.72
C ILE A 137 -11.39 -2.66 7.85
N GLY A 138 -10.27 -3.35 8.05
CA GLY A 138 -10.11 -4.40 9.03
C GLY A 138 -8.95 -4.14 9.99
N GLY A 139 -9.13 -4.48 11.26
CA GLY A 139 -8.07 -4.28 12.24
C GLY A 139 -8.43 -4.71 13.65
N GLY A 140 -7.66 -4.19 14.62
CA GLY A 140 -7.82 -4.44 16.06
C GLY A 140 -8.72 -3.44 16.79
N PHE A 141 -9.41 -2.57 16.07
CA PHE A 141 -10.28 -1.55 16.64
C PHE A 141 -11.64 -2.12 17.07
N THR A 142 -12.28 -1.50 18.06
CA THR A 142 -13.67 -1.80 18.47
C THR A 142 -14.63 -0.63 18.24
N THR A 143 -14.10 0.53 17.86
CA THR A 143 -14.85 1.72 17.44
C THR A 143 -14.33 2.16 16.07
N PRO A 144 -15.20 2.52 15.12
CA PRO A 144 -16.66 2.64 15.24
C PRO A 144 -17.42 1.32 15.13
N ALA A 145 -16.75 0.23 14.76
CA ALA A 145 -17.31 -1.11 14.68
C ALA A 145 -16.29 -2.13 15.20
N PRO A 146 -16.70 -3.32 15.68
CA PRO A 146 -15.77 -4.36 16.08
C PRO A 146 -15.05 -4.96 14.87
N PHE A 147 -13.76 -4.65 14.75
CA PHE A 147 -12.74 -5.27 13.91
C PHE A 147 -12.90 -5.15 12.38
N ILE A 148 -14.11 -4.91 11.88
CA ILE A 148 -14.38 -4.70 10.45
C ILE A 148 -15.49 -3.68 10.22
N MET A 149 -15.31 -2.87 9.19
CA MET A 149 -16.30 -1.92 8.71
C MET A 149 -16.13 -1.68 7.21
N GLN A 150 -17.12 -1.03 6.61
CA GLN A 150 -17.11 -0.59 5.22
C GLN A 150 -17.36 0.91 5.12
N TYR A 151 -16.76 1.55 4.11
CA TYR A 151 -16.91 2.98 3.80
C TYR A 151 -17.26 3.16 2.33
N ASN A 152 -18.31 3.92 2.04
CA ASN A 152 -18.83 4.12 0.67
C ASN A 152 -18.35 5.43 0.01
N GLY A 153 -17.35 6.10 0.57
CA GLY A 153 -16.91 7.43 0.12
C GLY A 153 -17.62 8.59 0.82
N THR A 154 -18.64 8.33 1.64
CA THR A 154 -19.34 9.37 2.41
C THR A 154 -19.62 8.93 3.85
N THR A 155 -20.18 7.74 4.02
CA THR A 155 -20.53 7.19 5.33
C THR A 155 -19.87 5.83 5.56
N SER A 156 -19.67 5.53 6.83
CA SER A 156 -19.18 4.23 7.26
C SER A 156 -20.27 3.42 7.95
N SER A 157 -20.19 2.09 7.84
CA SER A 157 -21.13 1.15 8.45
C SER A 157 -20.45 -0.14 8.87
N VAL A 158 -21.05 -0.85 9.84
CA VAL A 158 -20.59 -2.18 10.24
C VAL A 158 -20.77 -3.15 9.07
N MET A 159 -19.80 -4.03 8.87
CA MET A 159 -19.88 -5.07 7.83
C MET A 159 -20.33 -6.41 8.42
N GLY A 160 -21.60 -6.75 8.25
CA GLY A 160 -22.18 -7.98 8.80
C GLY A 160 -22.21 -7.97 10.33
N ALA A 161 -22.05 -9.15 10.95
CA ALA A 161 -22.06 -9.30 12.41
C ALA A 161 -20.74 -8.91 13.10
N GLY A 162 -19.70 -8.57 12.33
CA GLY A 162 -18.34 -8.40 12.84
C GLY A 162 -17.56 -9.72 12.93
N PHE A 163 -16.40 -9.68 13.59
CA PHE A 163 -15.57 -10.84 13.92
C PHE A 163 -15.38 -10.96 15.43
N ASP A 164 -14.95 -12.12 15.91
CA ASP A 164 -14.63 -12.34 17.32
C ASP A 164 -13.21 -11.88 17.69
N ALA A 165 -12.40 -11.52 16.68
CA ALA A 165 -11.03 -11.07 16.84
C ALA A 165 -10.64 -10.10 15.72
N GLY A 166 -9.50 -9.42 15.93
CA GLY A 166 -8.97 -8.45 14.98
C GLY A 166 -8.73 -9.03 13.59
N VAL A 167 -9.11 -8.27 12.56
CA VAL A 167 -8.82 -8.62 11.16
C VAL A 167 -7.36 -8.29 10.86
N LEU A 168 -6.62 -9.27 10.36
CA LEU A 168 -5.19 -9.10 10.03
C LEU A 168 -4.94 -8.89 8.54
N ALA A 169 -5.80 -9.44 7.69
CA ALA A 169 -5.67 -9.37 6.24
C ALA A 169 -7.06 -9.46 5.60
N LEU A 170 -7.20 -8.81 4.45
CA LEU A 170 -8.38 -8.81 3.60
C LEU A 170 -7.94 -9.16 2.17
N ALA A 171 -8.69 -10.02 1.50
CA ALA A 171 -8.45 -10.38 0.12
C ALA A 171 -9.76 -10.72 -0.58
N THR A 172 -9.77 -10.58 -1.90
CA THR A 172 -10.83 -11.11 -2.77
C THR A 172 -10.43 -12.50 -3.25
N TYR A 173 -11.42 -13.35 -3.51
CA TYR A 173 -11.26 -14.64 -4.17
C TYR A 173 -12.42 -14.83 -5.12
N ASP A 174 -12.12 -15.07 -6.39
CA ASP A 174 -13.12 -15.30 -7.44
C ASP A 174 -14.19 -14.19 -7.51
N GLY A 175 -13.76 -12.94 -7.36
CA GLY A 175 -14.65 -11.77 -7.30
C GLY A 175 -15.49 -11.62 -6.01
N ARG A 176 -15.38 -12.54 -5.06
CA ARG A 176 -16.08 -12.52 -3.76
C ARG A 176 -15.10 -12.15 -2.63
N SER A 177 -15.50 -11.31 -1.69
CA SER A 177 -14.66 -10.97 -0.53
C SER A 177 -14.45 -12.19 0.38
N ILE A 178 -13.21 -12.61 0.67
CA ILE A 178 -12.97 -13.57 1.76
C ILE A 178 -12.93 -12.77 3.06
N ARG A 179 -13.98 -12.99 3.88
CA ARG A 179 -14.10 -12.43 5.22
C ARG A 179 -13.33 -13.31 6.20
N GLY A 180 -12.05 -12.99 6.42
CA GLY A 180 -11.28 -13.42 7.59
C GLY A 180 -10.56 -14.77 7.50
N ARG A 181 -9.24 -14.69 7.79
CA ARG A 181 -8.19 -15.73 7.86
C ARG A 181 -7.78 -16.35 6.52
N LEU A 182 -6.85 -15.68 5.83
CA LEU A 182 -5.98 -16.34 4.87
C LEU A 182 -4.54 -16.33 5.39
N PHE A 183 -4.07 -17.48 5.88
CA PHE A 183 -2.66 -17.84 5.74
C PHE A 183 -2.52 -18.46 4.36
N HIS A 184 -1.70 -17.87 3.50
CA HIS A 184 -1.01 -18.64 2.49
C HIS A 184 0.39 -18.05 2.32
N ALA A 185 1.34 -18.66 3.02
CA ALA A 185 2.73 -18.60 2.60
C ALA A 185 2.86 -19.52 1.40
N GLU A 186 3.30 -18.98 0.28
CA GLU A 186 3.61 -19.74 -0.93
C GLU A 186 4.67 -20.82 -0.61
N ARG A 187 4.48 -22.00 -1.19
CA ARG A 187 5.59 -22.91 -1.54
C ARG A 187 5.58 -23.10 -3.04
#